data_AF-A0A8T6VAC7-F1
#
_entry.id   AF-A0A8T6VAC7-F1
#
_cell.length_a   1.000
_cell.length_b   1.000
_cell.length_c   1.000
_cell.angle_alpha   90.00
_cell.angle_beta   90.00
_cell.angle_gamma   90.00
#
_symmetry.space_group_name_H-M   'P 1'
#
loop_
_entity.id
_entity.type
_entity.pdbx_description
1 polymer ?
#
loop_
_entity_poly.entity_id
_entity_poly.type
_entity_poly.pdbx_seq_one_letter_code
_entity_poly.pdbx_strand_id
1 'polypeptide(L)'
;MQEIADKFSEPEIALSYFSLLRDKYPRYVRDHLQAISKSLSGVSQEAVDKTLAFCIKNQVINGNDWIHVLHVQAAKTIEIKSEDKIKLMGGDITQKADQKPQTSSLEDYEKIINS
;
A
#
# COMPACT_ATOMS: atom_id res chain seq x y z
N MET A 1 2.91 5.40 -19.83
CA MET A 1 1.82 5.88 -18.93
C MET A 1 0.48 5.38 -19.44
N GLN A 2 0.18 5.57 -20.73
CA GLN A 2 -1.06 5.07 -21.35
C GLN A 2 -1.31 3.58 -21.09
N GLU A 3 -0.35 2.71 -21.41
CA GLU A 3 -0.48 1.25 -21.19
C GLU A 3 -0.79 0.83 -19.74
N ILE A 4 -0.42 1.66 -18.77
CA ILE A 4 -0.71 1.41 -17.35
C ILE A 4 -2.10 1.95 -17.03
N ALA A 5 -2.47 3.10 -17.59
CA ALA A 5 -3.79 3.71 -17.42
C ALA A 5 -4.91 2.85 -18.04
N ASP A 6 -4.64 2.17 -19.15
CA ASP A 6 -5.61 1.28 -19.81
C ASP A 6 -5.96 0.03 -18.98
N LYS A 7 -5.24 -0.22 -17.87
CA LYS A 7 -5.58 -1.26 -16.88
C LYS A 7 -6.63 -0.81 -15.85
N PHE A 8 -7.02 0.45 -15.89
CA PHE A 8 -8.06 1.03 -15.03
C PHE A 8 -9.36 1.11 -15.80
N SER A 9 -10.49 1.06 -15.10
CA SER A 9 -11.80 1.25 -15.75
C SER A 9 -11.94 2.66 -16.34
N GLU A 10 -11.30 3.65 -15.70
CA GLU A 10 -11.31 5.05 -16.10
C GLU A 10 -9.87 5.54 -16.38
N PRO A 11 -9.35 5.34 -17.61
CA PRO A 11 -7.97 5.67 -17.95
C PRO A 11 -7.66 7.17 -17.81
N GLU A 12 -8.62 8.05 -18.06
CA GLU A 12 -8.44 9.51 -17.93
C GLU A 12 -8.11 9.91 -16.48
N ILE A 13 -8.81 9.32 -15.51
CA ILE A 13 -8.59 9.56 -14.08
C ILE A 13 -7.22 9.01 -13.66
N ALA A 14 -6.85 7.82 -14.14
CA ALA A 14 -5.54 7.23 -13.88
C ALA A 14 -4.40 8.09 -14.45
N LEU A 15 -4.55 8.64 -15.66
CA LEU A 15 -3.57 9.56 -16.27
C LEU A 15 -3.43 10.87 -15.48
N SER A 16 -4.54 11.41 -14.95
CA SER A 16 -4.49 12.57 -14.06
C SER A 16 -3.70 12.26 -12.80
N TYR A 17 -3.95 11.11 -12.18
CA TYR A 17 -3.20 10.67 -11.00
C TYR A 17 -1.70 10.46 -11.30
N PHE A 18 -1.35 9.87 -12.44
CA PHE A 18 0.05 9.71 -12.86
C PHE A 18 0.75 11.05 -13.14
N SER A 19 0.01 12.05 -13.61
CA SER A 19 0.53 13.40 -13.79
C SER A 19 0.90 14.04 -12.45
N LEU A 20 0.06 13.90 -11.42
CA LEU A 20 0.39 14.33 -10.06
C LEU A 20 1.64 13.65 -9.53
N LEU A 21 1.80 12.36 -9.84
CA LEU A 21 2.95 11.57 -9.43
C LEU A 21 4.25 12.03 -10.11
N ARG A 22 4.16 12.39 -11.39
CA ARG A 22 5.27 12.99 -12.15
C ARG A 22 5.66 14.34 -11.58
N ASP A 23 4.69 15.17 -11.23
CA ASP A 23 4.96 16.52 -10.72
C ASP A 23 5.60 16.46 -9.33
N LYS A 24 5.17 15.51 -8.49
CA LYS A 24 5.74 15.30 -7.15
C LYS A 24 7.10 14.59 -7.16
N TYR A 25 7.28 13.59 -8.03
CA TYR A 25 8.49 12.76 -8.08
C TYR A 25 9.05 12.64 -9.51
N PRO A 26 9.50 13.74 -10.15
CA PRO A 26 9.91 13.73 -11.55
C PRO A 26 11.07 12.76 -11.84
N ARG A 27 11.99 12.59 -10.87
CA ARG A 27 13.13 11.65 -10.98
C ARG A 27 12.73 10.18 -10.81
N TYR A 28 11.67 9.89 -10.04
CA TYR A 28 11.30 8.53 -9.62
C TYR A 28 9.91 8.10 -10.12
N VAL A 29 9.30 8.88 -11.01
CA VAL A 29 7.97 8.59 -11.56
C VAL A 29 7.94 7.21 -12.23
N ARG A 30 9.03 6.82 -12.91
CA ARG A 30 9.13 5.50 -13.55
C ARG A 30 9.01 4.39 -12.52
N ASP A 31 9.76 4.46 -11.41
CA ASP A 31 9.76 3.44 -10.37
C ASP A 31 8.37 3.31 -9.73
N HIS A 32 7.74 4.44 -9.42
CA HIS A 32 6.38 4.43 -8.89
C HIS A 32 5.36 3.86 -9.87
N LEU A 33 5.42 4.23 -11.16
CA LEU A 33 4.54 3.67 -12.19
C LEU A 33 4.76 2.17 -12.38
N GLN A 34 6.01 1.71 -12.31
CA GLN A 34 6.33 0.28 -12.36
C GLN A 34 5.79 -0.46 -11.14
N ALA A 35 5.94 0.11 -9.94
CA ALA A 35 5.39 -0.45 -8.70
C ALA A 35 3.86 -0.59 -8.78
N ILE A 36 3.18 0.47 -9.24
CA ILE A 36 1.73 0.45 -9.49
C ILE A 36 1.40 -0.63 -10.51
N SER A 37 2.01 -0.61 -11.70
CA SER A 37 1.70 -1.57 -12.78
C SER A 37 1.87 -3.03 -12.37
N LYS A 38 2.90 -3.34 -11.56
CA LYS A 38 3.13 -4.68 -11.00
C LYS A 38 2.04 -5.07 -10.00
N SER A 39 1.59 -4.12 -9.17
CA SER A 39 0.56 -4.37 -8.15
C SER A 39 -0.83 -4.63 -8.72
N LEU A 40 -1.11 -4.21 -9.96
CA LEU A 40 -2.40 -4.45 -10.63
C LEU A 40 -2.58 -5.92 -11.06
N SER A 41 -1.49 -6.66 -11.22
CA SER A 41 -1.53 -8.05 -11.66
C SER A 41 -2.14 -8.95 -10.58
N GLY A 42 -3.25 -9.61 -10.89
CA GLY A 42 -3.91 -10.55 -9.97
C GLY A 42 -4.89 -9.91 -8.99
N VAL A 43 -5.20 -8.63 -9.15
CA VAL A 43 -6.19 -7.91 -8.33
C VAL A 43 -7.46 -7.68 -9.15
N SER A 44 -8.63 -7.75 -8.50
CA SER A 44 -9.90 -7.44 -9.17
C SER A 44 -9.98 -5.97 -9.57
N GLN A 45 -10.57 -5.69 -10.74
CA GLN A 45 -10.79 -4.32 -11.25
C GLN A 45 -11.47 -3.40 -10.23
N GLU A 46 -12.48 -3.92 -9.51
CA GLU A 46 -13.19 -3.17 -8.47
C GLU A 46 -12.27 -2.64 -7.36
N ALA A 47 -11.31 -3.46 -6.90
CA ALA A 47 -10.37 -3.04 -5.87
C ALA A 47 -9.37 -2.01 -6.41
N VAL A 48 -8.97 -2.14 -7.68
CA VAL A 48 -8.12 -1.16 -8.38
C VAL A 48 -8.81 0.20 -8.47
N ASP A 49 -10.06 0.23 -8.91
CA ASP A 49 -10.83 1.47 -9.07
C ASP A 49 -11.11 2.14 -7.72
N LYS A 50 -11.48 1.34 -6.69
CA LYS A 50 -11.63 1.85 -5.31
C LYS A 50 -10.33 2.40 -4.74
N THR A 51 -9.19 1.80 -5.09
CA THR A 51 -7.87 2.30 -4.70
C THR A 51 -7.58 3.63 -5.36
N LEU A 52 -7.83 3.75 -6.67
CA LEU A 52 -7.66 5.00 -7.41
C LEU A 52 -8.48 6.14 -6.79
N ALA A 53 -9.77 5.90 -6.57
CA ALA A 53 -10.67 6.86 -5.94
C ALA A 53 -10.20 7.27 -4.54
N PHE A 54 -9.75 6.31 -3.73
CA PHE A 54 -9.21 6.59 -2.40
C PHE A 54 -7.93 7.42 -2.46
N CYS A 55 -7.00 7.08 -3.35
CA CYS A 55 -5.73 7.80 -3.48
C CYS A 55 -5.94 9.25 -3.92
N ILE A 56 -6.85 9.50 -4.86
CA ILE A 56 -7.20 10.85 -5.30
C ILE A 56 -7.87 11.64 -4.17
N LYS A 57 -8.87 11.04 -3.50
CA LYS A 57 -9.61 11.69 -2.41
C LYS A 57 -8.69 12.09 -1.24
N ASN A 58 -7.73 11.24 -0.90
CA ASN A 58 -6.83 11.44 0.24
C ASN A 58 -5.46 12.01 -0.15
N GLN A 59 -5.25 12.38 -1.42
CA GLN A 59 -3.98 12.90 -1.94
C GLN A 59 -2.79 11.97 -1.65
N VAL A 60 -3.02 10.65 -1.69
CA VAL A 60 -1.99 9.63 -1.55
C VAL A 60 -1.27 9.52 -2.89
N ILE A 61 -0.34 10.45 -3.13
CA ILE A 61 0.45 10.52 -4.35
C ILE A 61 1.81 9.87 -4.07
N ASN A 62 1.87 8.54 -4.02
CA ASN A 62 3.08 7.74 -3.84
C ASN A 62 2.82 6.29 -4.29
N GLY A 63 3.72 5.71 -5.08
CA GLY A 63 3.57 4.35 -5.60
C GLY A 63 3.68 3.23 -4.56
N ASN A 64 4.41 3.43 -3.45
CA ASN A 64 4.45 2.46 -2.36
C ASN A 64 3.17 2.52 -1.54
N ASP A 65 2.74 3.72 -1.15
CA ASP A 65 1.48 3.90 -0.41
C ASP A 65 0.28 3.38 -1.20
N TRP A 66 0.31 3.54 -2.53
CA TRP A 66 -0.66 2.90 -3.43
C TRP A 66 -0.78 1.38 -3.19
N ILE A 67 0.36 0.67 -3.10
CA ILE A 67 0.36 -0.80 -2.90
C ILE A 67 -0.30 -1.13 -1.56
N HIS A 68 0.00 -0.37 -0.50
CA HIS A 68 -0.62 -0.56 0.81
C HIS A 68 -2.14 -0.36 0.75
N VAL A 69 -2.61 0.71 0.11
CA VAL A 69 -4.05 0.95 -0.08
C VAL A 69 -4.68 -0.17 -0.90
N LEU A 70 -4.03 -0.60 -1.99
CA LEU A 70 -4.53 -1.66 -2.87
C LEU A 70 -4.69 -2.99 -2.11
N HIS A 71 -3.73 -3.35 -1.26
CA HIS A 71 -3.85 -4.55 -0.44
C HIS A 71 -5.05 -4.50 0.50
N VAL A 72 -5.30 -3.36 1.14
CA VAL A 72 -6.47 -3.17 2.02
C VAL A 72 -7.77 -3.28 1.23
N GLN A 73 -7.85 -2.65 0.05
CA GLN A 73 -9.05 -2.68 -0.79
C GLN A 73 -9.29 -4.06 -1.42
N ALA A 74 -8.23 -4.78 -1.78
CA ALA A 74 -8.31 -6.14 -2.28
C ALA A 74 -8.84 -7.09 -1.21
N ALA A 75 -8.30 -7.03 0.01
CA ALA A 75 -8.78 -7.82 1.15
C ALA A 75 -10.27 -7.56 1.44
N LYS A 76 -10.68 -6.28 1.47
CA LYS A 76 -12.08 -5.89 1.69
C LYS A 76 -13.02 -6.41 0.59
N THR A 77 -12.55 -6.45 -0.67
CA THR A 77 -13.34 -6.97 -1.79
C THR A 77 -13.52 -8.48 -1.73
N ILE A 78 -12.52 -9.22 -1.21
CA ILE A 78 -12.63 -10.66 -0.95
C ILE A 78 -13.63 -10.93 0.17
N GLU A 79 -13.59 -10.14 1.26
CA GLU A 79 -14.54 -10.26 2.37
C GLU A 79 -15.98 -10.06 1.90
N ILE A 80 -16.28 -8.97 1.18
CA ILE A 80 -17.64 -8.66 0.69
C ILE A 80 -18.20 -9.77 -0.23
N LYS A 81 -17.35 -10.42 -1.04
CA LYS A 81 -17.78 -11.55 -1.89
C LYS A 81 -18.00 -12.86 -1.12
N SER A 82 -17.52 -12.94 0.11
CA SER A 82 -17.62 -14.12 0.98
C SER A 82 -18.75 -14.01 2.01
N GLU A 83 -19.52 -12.91 2.00
CA GLU A 83 -20.55 -12.60 3.02
C GLU A 83 -21.86 -13.41 2.90
N ASP A 84 -21.91 -14.52 2.16
CA ASP A 84 -22.93 -15.56 2.38
C ASP A 84 -22.65 -16.43 3.63
N LYS A 85 -21.65 -16.07 4.46
CA LYS A 85 -21.55 -16.61 5.83
C LYS A 85 -20.67 -15.76 6.75
N ILE A 86 -21.18 -14.62 7.23
CA ILE A 86 -20.51 -13.90 8.32
C ILE A 86 -20.85 -14.61 9.64
N LYS A 87 -19.93 -15.45 10.12
CA LYS A 87 -19.87 -15.76 11.56
C LYS A 87 -18.94 -14.73 12.18
N LEU A 88 -19.55 -13.75 12.86
CA LEU A 88 -18.85 -12.79 13.72
C LEU A 88 -18.03 -13.59 14.75
N MET A 89 -16.72 -13.64 14.54
CA MET A 89 -15.77 -14.09 15.55
C MET A 89 -15.14 -12.84 16.15
N GLY A 90 -15.87 -12.25 17.11
CA GLY A 90 -15.22 -11.44 18.13
C GLY A 90 -14.22 -12.32 18.85
N GLY A 91 -12.96 -12.21 18.45
CA GLY A 91 -11.84 -12.97 18.97
C GLY A 91 -10.66 -12.04 19.14
N ASP A 92 -10.67 -11.33 20.26
CA ASP A 92 -9.50 -10.95 21.05
C ASP A 92 -8.24 -10.53 20.25
N ILE A 93 -8.14 -9.24 19.91
CA ILE A 93 -6.83 -8.62 19.64
C ILE A 93 -6.31 -7.90 20.88
N THR A 94 -6.37 -8.56 22.04
CA THR A 94 -5.50 -8.21 23.17
C THR A 94 -4.39 -9.24 23.32
N GLN A 95 -3.55 -9.39 22.29
CA GLN A 95 -2.29 -10.12 22.43
C GLN A 95 -1.38 -9.86 21.22
N LYS A 96 -0.61 -8.77 21.31
CA LYS A 96 0.85 -8.67 20.97
C LYS A 96 1.27 -7.20 20.95
N ALA A 97 1.17 -6.55 22.10
CA ALA A 97 1.90 -5.34 22.43
C ALA A 97 2.97 -5.65 23.50
N ASP A 98 3.61 -6.82 23.40
CA ASP A 98 4.81 -7.15 24.18
C ASP A 98 5.91 -7.57 23.21
N GLN A 99 6.50 -6.56 22.58
CA GLN A 99 7.82 -6.70 22.01
C GLN A 99 8.66 -5.60 22.66
N LYS A 100 9.25 -5.93 23.81
CA LYS A 100 10.32 -5.11 24.36
C LYS A 100 11.46 -5.11 23.34
N PRO A 101 11.92 -3.95 22.85
CA PRO A 101 13.17 -3.91 22.12
C PRO A 101 14.25 -4.42 23.08
N GLN A 102 15.04 -5.39 22.63
CA GLN A 102 16.24 -5.79 23.34
C GLN A 102 17.20 -4.61 23.23
N THR A 103 17.23 -3.77 24.27
CA THR A 103 18.22 -2.71 24.39
C THR A 103 19.56 -3.41 24.52
N SER A 104 20.43 -3.31 23.52
CA SER A 104 21.83 -3.61 23.70
C SER A 104 22.31 -2.84 24.94
N SER A 105 22.83 -3.55 25.94
CA SER A 105 23.38 -2.88 27.13
C SER A 105 24.52 -1.98 26.68
N LEU A 106 24.51 -0.72 27.13
CA LEU A 106 25.53 0.29 26.82
C LEU A 106 26.92 -0.11 27.34
N GLU A 107 26.99 -1.16 28.18
CA GLU A 107 28.21 -1.72 28.78
C GLU A 107 29.16 -2.39 27.78
N ASP A 108 28.68 -2.76 26.58
CA ASP A 108 29.54 -3.42 25.58
C ASP A 108 30.50 -2.43 24.89
N TYR A 109 30.13 -1.14 24.83
CA TYR A 109 30.93 -0.11 24.16
C TYR A 109 32.15 0.35 24.98
N GLU A 110 32.14 0.21 26.31
CA GLU A 110 33.27 0.65 27.15
C GLU A 110 34.50 -0.27 27.06
N LYS A 111 34.32 -1.53 26.64
CA LYS A 111 35.44 -2.49 26.48
C LYS A 111 36.30 -2.23 25.25
N ILE A 112 35.79 -1.47 24.28
CA ILE A 112 36.48 -1.22 23.01
C ILE A 112 37.38 0.02 23.10
N ILE A 113 37.09 0.94 24.02
CA ILE A 113 37.75 2.25 24.13
C ILE A 113 38.86 2.32 25.17
N ASN A 114 38.92 1.40 26.13
CA ASN A 114 39.97 1.37 27.17
C ASN A 114 40.81 0.09 27.09
N SER A 115 41.59 -0.05 26.00
CA SER A 115 42.77 -0.93 25.98
C SER A 115 43.90 -0.35 26.84
#